data_AF-A0A415RXK3-F1
#
_entry.id   AF-A0A415RXK3-F1
#
_cell.length_a   1.000
_cell.length_b   1.000
_cell.length_c   1.000
_cell.angle_alpha   90.00
_cell.angle_beta   90.00
_cell.angle_gamma   90.00
#
_symmetry.space_group_name_H-M   'P 1'
#
loop_
_entity.id
_entity.type
_entity.pdbx_description
1 polymer ?
#
loop_
_entity_poly.entity_id
_entity_poly.type
_entity_poly.pdbx_seq_one_letter_code
_entity_poly.pdbx_strand_id
1 'polypeptide(L)'
;MKPSDFQKAVQCRFESCLKKVVRHVVKDYQQGLKRRKEKETPFCELPDIIVEKFSSWDEYETDYTAFYVCGMDIRVYVIRQIKRCRFRQIKT
;
A
#
# COMPACT_ATOMS: atom_id res chain seq x y z
N MET A 1 -11.61 38.67 24.60
CA MET A 1 -11.29 39.89 23.82
C MET A 1 -11.67 39.64 22.37
N LYS A 2 -12.39 40.57 21.73
CA LYS A 2 -12.57 40.51 20.27
C LYS A 2 -11.26 40.93 19.60
N PRO A 3 -10.75 40.16 18.63
CA PRO A 3 -9.53 40.55 17.92
C PRO A 3 -9.76 41.84 17.15
N SER A 4 -8.75 42.71 17.14
CA SER A 4 -8.74 43.97 16.40
C SER A 4 -8.83 43.69 14.89
N ASP A 5 -9.43 44.61 14.13
CA ASP A 5 -9.58 44.45 12.67
C ASP A 5 -8.23 44.36 11.96
N PHE A 6 -7.17 44.96 12.52
CA PHE A 6 -5.81 44.76 12.05
C PHE A 6 -5.34 43.31 12.23
N GLN A 7 -5.61 42.72 13.39
CA GLN A 7 -5.25 41.32 13.67
C GLN A 7 -6.00 40.36 12.73
N LYS A 8 -7.29 40.64 12.45
CA LYS A 8 -8.06 39.88 11.47
C LYS A 8 -7.46 40.02 10.06
N ALA A 9 -7.04 41.21 9.65
CA ALA A 9 -6.43 41.42 8.34
C ALA A 9 -5.10 40.64 8.19
N VAL A 10 -4.26 40.64 9.22
CA VAL A 10 -3.02 39.84 9.25
C VAL A 10 -3.32 38.35 9.18
N GLN A 11 -4.29 37.88 9.98
CA GLN A 11 -4.73 36.49 9.98
C GLN A 11 -5.25 36.05 8.61
N CYS A 12 -6.11 36.84 7.97
CA CYS A 12 -6.65 36.55 6.65
C CYS A 12 -5.56 36.45 5.58
N ARG A 13 -4.52 37.30 5.63
CA ARG A 13 -3.39 37.24 4.69
C ARG A 13 -2.59 35.95 4.88
N PHE A 14 -2.33 35.58 6.14
CA PHE A 14 -1.62 34.35 6.46
C PHE A 14 -2.41 33.12 6.00
N GLU A 15 -3.70 33.04 6.33
CA GLU A 15 -4.58 31.95 5.90
C GLU A 15 -4.67 31.84 4.38
N SER A 16 -4.73 32.97 3.67
CA SER A 16 -4.76 32.99 2.21
C SER A 16 -3.45 32.49 1.61
N CYS A 17 -2.32 32.84 2.21
CA CYS A 17 -1.01 32.32 1.83
C CYS A 17 -0.93 30.81 2.02
N LEU A 18 -1.31 30.32 3.21
CA LEU A 18 -1.33 28.89 3.52
C LEU A 18 -2.22 28.12 2.55
N LYS A 19 -3.45 28.58 2.30
CA LYS A 19 -4.38 27.94 1.36
C LYS A 19 -3.79 27.89 -0.06
N LYS A 20 -3.05 28.92 -0.49
CA LYS A 20 -2.36 28.91 -1.78
C LYS A 20 -1.23 27.89 -1.81
N VAL A 21 -0.37 27.86 -0.81
CA VAL A 21 0.75 26.91 -0.73
C VAL A 21 0.24 25.47 -0.75
N VAL A 22 -0.72 25.14 0.12
CA VAL A 22 -1.30 23.80 0.20
C VAL A 22 -1.92 23.37 -1.14
N ARG A 23 -2.66 24.27 -1.81
CA ARG A 23 -3.24 23.98 -3.13
C ARG A 23 -2.17 23.66 -4.19
N HIS A 24 -1.05 24.38 -4.19
CA HIS A 24 0.03 24.12 -5.15
C HIS A 24 0.72 22.79 -4.86
N VAL A 25 1.02 22.49 -3.60
CA VAL A 25 1.62 21.20 -3.22
C VAL A 25 0.74 20.02 -3.64
N VAL A 26 -0.57 20.10 -3.37
CA VAL A 26 -1.53 19.05 -3.79
C VAL A 26 -1.57 18.94 -5.32
N LYS A 27 -1.57 20.06 -6.04
CA LYS A 27 -1.59 20.09 -7.50
C LYS A 27 -0.32 19.47 -8.11
N ASP A 28 0.84 19.83 -7.58
CA ASP A 28 2.13 19.31 -8.04
C ASP A 28 2.22 17.80 -7.79
N TYR A 29 1.75 17.35 -6.63
CA TYR A 29 1.68 15.93 -6.29
C TYR A 29 0.76 15.17 -7.26
N GLN A 30 -0.45 15.67 -7.50
CA GLN A 30 -1.39 15.06 -8.47
C GLN A 30 -0.82 15.03 -9.89
N GLN A 31 -0.13 16.10 -10.32
CA GLN A 31 0.51 16.13 -11.62
C GLN A 31 1.65 15.09 -11.72
N GLY A 32 2.43 14.93 -10.65
CA GLY A 32 3.44 13.88 -10.55
C GLY A 32 2.84 12.48 -10.66
N LEU A 33 1.73 12.22 -9.95
CA LEU A 33 1.02 10.94 -10.03
C LEU A 33 0.48 10.66 -11.43
N LYS A 34 -0.10 11.66 -12.11
CA LYS A 34 -0.62 11.49 -13.47
C LYS A 34 0.48 11.10 -14.46
N ARG A 35 1.64 11.76 -14.38
CA ARG A 35 2.81 11.44 -15.22
C ARG A 35 3.34 10.03 -14.99
N ARG A 36 3.28 9.53 -13.74
CA ARG A 36 3.67 8.14 -13.41
C ARG A 36 2.66 7.15 -13.95
N LYS A 37 1.36 7.40 -13.74
CA LYS A 37 0.27 6.57 -14.24
C LYS A 37 0.30 6.41 -15.78
N GLU A 38 0.69 7.44 -16.52
CA GLU A 38 0.82 7.36 -17.99
C GLU A 38 1.97 6.45 -18.46
N LYS A 39 2.95 6.17 -17.60
CA LYS A 39 4.12 5.33 -17.90
C LYS A 39 4.08 3.97 -17.22
N GLU A 40 3.26 3.82 -16.19
CA GLU A 40 3.12 2.60 -15.41
C GLU A 40 1.96 1.76 -15.95
N THR A 41 2.21 0.48 -16.21
CA THR A 41 1.16 -0.49 -16.54
C THR A 41 0.61 -1.09 -15.25
N PRO A 42 -0.72 -1.08 -15.03
CA PRO A 42 -1.29 -1.71 -13.86
C PRO A 42 -1.05 -3.22 -13.92
N PHE A 43 -0.86 -3.83 -12.75
CA PHE A 43 -0.50 -5.24 -12.66
C PHE A 43 -1.53 -6.18 -13.31
N CYS A 44 -2.82 -5.83 -13.27
CA CYS A 44 -3.88 -6.61 -13.91
C CYS A 44 -3.84 -6.63 -15.44
N GLU A 45 -3.09 -5.71 -16.06
CA GLU A 45 -2.90 -5.66 -17.51
C GLU A 45 -1.56 -6.28 -17.95
N LEU A 46 -0.74 -6.72 -17.00
CA LEU A 46 0.53 -7.39 -17.32
C LEU A 46 0.29 -8.84 -17.77
N PRO A 47 0.97 -9.31 -18.82
CA PRO A 47 0.92 -10.72 -19.22
C PRO A 47 1.41 -11.68 -18.12
N ASP A 48 0.76 -12.84 -18.00
CA ASP A 48 1.07 -13.86 -16.99
C ASP A 48 2.54 -14.31 -17.04
N ILE A 49 3.12 -14.40 -18.24
CA ILE A 49 4.54 -14.75 -18.45
C ILE A 49 5.49 -13.78 -17.73
N ILE A 50 5.12 -12.49 -17.69
CA ILE A 50 5.92 -11.47 -17.00
C ILE A 50 5.68 -11.57 -15.49
N VAL A 51 4.44 -11.80 -15.08
CA VAL A 51 4.06 -11.98 -13.66
C VAL A 51 4.76 -13.18 -13.04
N GLU A 52 4.83 -14.31 -13.75
CA GLU A 52 5.53 -15.52 -13.31
C GLU A 52 7.03 -15.28 -13.14
N LYS A 53 7.67 -14.48 -14.00
CA LYS A 53 9.10 -14.13 -13.85
C LYS A 53 9.40 -13.35 -12.57
N PHE A 54 8.43 -12.57 -12.07
CA PHE A 54 8.55 -11.85 -10.80
C PHE A 54 8.11 -12.67 -9.59
N SER A 55 7.44 -13.80 -9.82
CA SER A 55 7.01 -14.67 -8.73
C SER A 55 8.23 -15.36 -8.10
N SER A 56 8.43 -15.11 -6.80
CA SER A 56 9.36 -15.88 -5.99
C SER A 56 8.60 -16.97 -5.25
N TRP A 57 9.12 -18.19 -5.30
CA TRP A 57 8.65 -19.28 -4.46
C TRP A 57 9.22 -19.10 -3.06
N ASP A 58 8.36 -18.72 -2.12
CA ASP A 58 8.70 -18.78 -0.70
C ASP A 58 8.52 -20.24 -0.25
N GLU A 59 9.62 -20.88 0.14
CA GLU A 59 9.60 -22.19 0.78
C GLU A 59 9.39 -21.99 2.29
N TYR A 60 8.16 -22.21 2.76
CA TYR A 60 7.87 -22.21 4.19
C TYR A 60 8.13 -23.61 4.75
N GLU A 61 8.89 -23.69 5.85
CA GLU A 61 8.99 -24.93 6.64
C GLU A 61 7.57 -25.38 7.02
N THR A 62 7.17 -26.52 6.49
CA THR A 62 5.84 -27.08 6.72
C THR A 62 5.95 -28.09 7.85
N ASP A 63 5.63 -27.65 9.07
CA ASP A 63 5.63 -28.51 10.23
C ASP A 63 4.39 -29.42 10.22
N TYR A 64 4.62 -30.72 10.38
CA TYR A 64 3.56 -31.69 10.66
C TYR A 64 3.34 -31.76 12.17
N THR A 65 2.09 -31.64 12.61
CA THR A 65 1.74 -32.00 13.98
C THR A 65 1.12 -33.39 13.96
N ALA A 66 1.75 -34.31 14.70
CA ALA A 66 1.25 -35.65 14.93
C ALA A 66 0.25 -35.62 16.10
N PHE A 67 -0.95 -36.19 15.87
CA PHE A 67 -1.97 -36.35 16.88
C PHE A 67 -2.25 -37.83 17.09
N TYR A 68 -2.21 -38.28 18.34
CA TYR A 68 -2.53 -39.67 18.67
C TYR A 68 -4.01 -39.78 19.05
N VAL A 69 -4.82 -40.38 18.17
CA VAL A 69 -6.26 -40.51 18.35
C VAL A 69 -6.68 -41.95 18.09
N CYS A 70 -7.42 -42.56 19.03
CA CYS A 70 -7.93 -43.93 18.92
C CYS A 70 -6.88 -45.00 18.57
N GLY A 71 -5.64 -44.86 19.06
CA GLY A 71 -4.57 -45.83 18.79
C GLY A 71 -3.81 -45.59 17.48
N MET A 72 -4.15 -44.56 16.72
CA MET A 72 -3.52 -44.22 15.44
C MET A 72 -2.84 -42.85 15.49
N ASP A 73 -1.71 -42.74 14.82
CA ASP A 73 -1.00 -41.48 14.62
C ASP A 73 -1.54 -40.79 13.36
N ILE A 74 -2.21 -39.66 13.55
CA ILE A 74 -2.75 -38.82 12.49
C ILE A 74 -1.84 -37.60 12.34
N ARG A 75 -1.16 -37.50 11.20
CA ARG A 75 -0.33 -36.33 10.86
C ARG A 75 -1.17 -35.29 10.16
N VAL A 76 -1.40 -34.17 10.81
CA VAL A 76 -2.12 -33.03 10.22
C VAL A 76 -1.11 -32.00 9.74
N TYR A 77 -1.22 -31.63 8.47
CA TYR A 77 -0.48 -30.51 7.92
C TYR A 77 -0.92 -29.23 8.63
N VAL A 78 -0.01 -28.60 9.38
CA VAL A 78 -0.25 -27.25 9.87
C VAL A 78 0.07 -26.30 8.72
N ILE A 79 -0.94 -25.98 7.91
CA ILE A 79 -0.80 -24.97 6.87
C ILE A 79 -0.71 -23.61 7.56
N ARG A 80 0.49 -23.24 8.03
CA ARG A 80 0.69 -21.96 8.71
C ARG A 80 0.87 -20.80 7.74
N GLN A 81 1.10 -21.06 6.45
CA GLN A 81 1.01 -20.06 5.39
C GLN A 81 0.49 -20.70 4.11
N ILE A 82 -0.66 -20.20 3.66
CA ILE A 82 -1.17 -20.34 2.30
C ILE A 82 -0.05 -19.98 1.32
N LYS A 83 0.10 -20.73 0.22
CA LYS A 83 0.92 -20.33 -0.95
C LYS A 83 0.49 -18.93 -1.39
N ARG A 84 1.17 -17.90 -0.89
CA ARG A 84 0.80 -16.51 -1.09
C ARG A 84 1.88 -15.90 -1.96
N CYS A 85 1.61 -15.76 -3.25
CA CYS A 85 2.43 -14.91 -4.11
C CYS A 85 2.52 -13.52 -3.47
N ARG A 86 3.67 -13.20 -2.91
CA ARG A 86 3.88 -11.94 -2.19
C ARG A 86 4.29 -10.88 -3.20
N PHE A 87 3.34 -10.43 -4.02
CA PHE A 87 3.53 -9.19 -4.77
C PHE A 87 3.53 -8.05 -3.76
N ARG A 88 4.68 -7.40 -3.54
CA ARG A 88 4.74 -6.09 -2.87
C ARG A 88 3.95 -5.13 -3.74
N GLN A 89 2.65 -5.02 -3.48
CA GLN A 89 1.90 -3.85 -3.92
C GLN A 89 2.50 -2.67 -3.16
N ILE A 90 3.29 -1.86 -3.86
CA ILE A 90 3.51 -0.49 -3.45
C ILE A 90 2.13 0.16 -3.64
N LYS A 91 1.35 0.20 -2.55
CA LYS A 91 0.10 0.95 -2.51
C LYS A 91 0.43 2.40 -2.80
N THR A 92 -0.02 2.89 -3.96
CA THR A 92 -0.05 4.31 -4.30
C THR A 92 -1.13 5.02 -3.49
#